data_AF-A0A1F9TZE3-F1
#
_entry.id   AF-A0A1F9TZE3-F1
#
_cell.length_a   1.000
_cell.length_b   1.000
_cell.length_c   1.000
_cell.angle_alpha   90.00
_cell.angle_beta   90.00
_cell.angle_gamma   90.00
#
_symmetry.space_group_name_H-M   'P 1'
#
loop_
_entity.id
_entity.type
_entity.pdbx_description
1 polymer ?
#
loop_
_entity_poly.entity_id
_entity_poly.type
_entity_poly.pdbx_seq_one_letter_code
_entity_poly.pdbx_strand_id
1 'polypeptide(L)' 'MAERNIQTLVCGECKSKNYHYQAGKKRADKTKVEVSKYCRPCKKHTPHKEAKS' A
#
# COMPACT_ATOMS: atom_id res chain seq x y z
N MET A 1 2.81 24.42 4.13
CA MET A 1 3.33 23.55 3.06
C MET A 1 2.68 22.19 3.23
N ALA A 2 1.86 21.74 2.28
CA ALA A 2 1.08 20.51 2.44
C ALA A 2 2.00 19.29 2.32
N GLU A 3 2.29 18.65 3.45
CA GLU A 3 3.05 17.41 3.53
C GLU A 3 2.29 16.30 2.79
N ARG A 4 2.87 15.77 1.71
CA ARG A 4 2.32 14.66 0.93
C ARG A 4 2.86 13.36 1.51
N ASN A 5 2.01 12.56 2.16
CA ASN A 5 2.41 11.26 2.66
C ASN A 5 2.20 10.19 1.57
N ILE A 6 3.28 9.71 0.99
CA ILE A 6 3.25 8.65 -0.02
C ILE A 6 3.52 7.33 0.69
N GLN A 7 2.49 6.51 0.86
CA GLN A 7 2.60 5.18 1.43
C GLN A 7 2.80 4.15 0.32
N THR A 8 3.66 3.16 0.58
CA THR A 8 3.91 2.08 -0.38
C THR A 8 3.15 0.84 0.06
N LEU A 9 2.39 0.26 -0.87
CA LEU A 9 1.66 -0.98 -0.68
C LEU A 9 2.57 -2.16 -1.01
N VAL A 10 2.69 -3.06 -0.05
CA VAL A 10 3.47 -4.29 -0.11
C VAL A 10 2.53 -5.47 -0.21
N CYS A 11 2.78 -6.34 -1.19
CA CYS A 11 2.06 -7.62 -1.27
C CYS A 11 2.41 -8.51 -0.07
N GLY A 12 1.40 -9.11 0.56
CA GLY A 12 1.62 -10.04 1.68
C GLY A 12 2.37 -11.33 1.32
N GLU A 13 2.30 -11.78 0.06
CA GLU A 13 2.91 -13.04 -0.39
C GLU A 13 4.30 -12.85 -1.01
N CYS A 14 4.42 -11.90 -1.96
CA CYS A 14 5.64 -11.66 -2.71
C CYS A 14 6.57 -10.62 -2.03
N LYS A 15 6.11 -9.94 -0.96
CA LYS A 15 6.75 -8.76 -0.33
C LYS A 15 7.15 -7.64 -1.33
N SER A 16 6.65 -7.71 -2.56
CA SER A 16 6.97 -6.74 -3.60
C SER A 16 6.23 -5.43 -3.34
N LYS A 17 6.96 -4.33 -3.43
CA LYS A 17 6.46 -2.95 -3.37
C LYS A 17 5.96 -2.58 -4.77
N ASN A 18 4.67 -2.72 -5.01
CA ASN A 18 4.12 -2.60 -6.36
C ASN A 18 3.25 -1.35 -6.57
N TYR A 19 2.72 -0.75 -5.51
CA TYR A 19 1.81 0.39 -5.63
C TYR A 19 2.17 1.49 -4.65
N HIS A 20 2.05 2.73 -5.11
CA HIS A 20 2.19 3.92 -4.27
C HIS A 20 0.80 4.54 -4.08
N TYR A 21 0.42 4.73 -2.83
CA TYR A 21 -0.84 5.35 -2.44
C TYR A 21 -0.54 6.70 -1.79
N GLN A 22 -1.16 7.75 -2.31
CA GLN A 22 -1.08 9.08 -1.71
C GLN A 22 -2.22 9.21 -0.70
N ALA A 23 -1.91 9.01 0.58
CA ALA A 23 -2.85 9.27 1.65
C ALA A 23 -2.69 10.71 2.13
N GLY A 24 -3.81 11.44 2.27
CA GLY A 24 -3.82 12.73 2.96
C GLY A 24 -3.53 12.56 4.45
N LYS A 25 -2.84 13.53 5.07
CA LYS A 25 -2.36 13.52 6.48
C LYS A 25 -3.38 13.07 7.53
N LYS A 26 -4.68 13.25 7.31
CA LYS A 26 -5.74 12.84 8.27
C LYS A 26 -6.16 11.37 8.16
N ARG A 27 -5.88 10.70 7.04
CA ARG A 27 -6.28 9.31 6.77
C ARG A 27 -5.14 8.30 6.94
N ALA A 28 -3.89 8.73 6.70
CA ALA A 28 -2.71 7.86 6.78
C ALA A 28 -2.48 7.24 8.17
N ASP A 29 -2.82 7.94 9.26
CA ASP A 29 -2.62 7.47 10.62
C ASP A 29 -3.72 6.53 11.13
N LYS A 30 -4.92 6.57 10.53
CA LYS A 30 -6.12 5.92 11.08
C LYS A 30 -6.59 4.70 10.31
N THR A 31 -6.18 4.53 9.06
CA THR A 31 -6.71 3.45 8.21
C THR A 31 -5.57 2.55 7.77
N LYS A 32 -5.54 1.31 8.28
CA LYS A 32 -4.81 0.23 7.61
C LYS A 32 -5.50 -0.03 6.28
N VAL A 33 -4.89 0.39 5.18
CA VAL A 33 -5.39 0.10 3.84
C VAL A 33 -4.91 -1.29 3.44
N GLU A 34 -5.83 -2.25 3.45
CA GLU A 34 -5.65 -3.59 2.89
C GLU A 34 -6.42 -3.65 1.57
N VAL A 35 -5.71 -3.63 0.43
CA VAL A 35 -6.34 -3.65 -0.90
C VAL A 35 -5.97 -4.95 -1.62
N SER A 36 -6.98 -5.66 -2.11
CA SER A 36 -6.78 -6.82 -2.99
C SER A 36 -6.41 -6.37 -4.40
N LYS A 37 -5.11 -6.17 -4.65
CA LYS A 37 -4.54 -5.85 -5.96
C LYS A 37 -3.89 -7.08 -6.59
N TYR A 38 -3.75 -7.05 -7.91
CA TYR A 38 -2.99 -8.05 -8.65
C TYR A 38 -1.48 -7.91 -8.34
N CYS A 39 -0.85 -8.96 -7.77
CA CYS A 39 0.62 -9.07 -7.69
C CYS A 39 1.11 -9.74 -8.98
N ARG A 40 1.84 -8.97 -9.79
CA ARG A 40 2.46 -9.41 -11.06
C ARG A 40 3.43 -10.60 -10.88
N PRO A 41 4.27 -10.67 -9.81
CA PRO A 41 5.07 -11.86 -9.54
C PRO A 41 4.24 -13.11 -9.15
N CYS A 42 3.17 -12.95 -8.36
CA CYS A 42 2.32 -14.07 -7.96
C CYS A 42 1.30 -14.47 -9.04
N LYS A 43 1.09 -13.64 -10.06
CA LYS A 43 0.05 -13.76 -11.10
C LYS A 43 -1.38 -13.94 -10.57
N LYS A 44 -1.65 -13.50 -9.35
CA LYS A 44 -2.96 -13.59 -8.68
C LYS A 44 -3.27 -12.32 -7.90
N HIS A 45 -4.54 -12.14 -7.55
CA HIS A 45 -4.98 -11.07 -6.65
C HIS A 45 -4.64 -11.44 -5.21
N THR A 46 -3.87 -10.56 -4.56
CA THR A 46 -3.36 -10.80 -3.22
C THR A 46 -3.64 -9.59 -2.34
N PRO A 47 -3.80 -9.78 -1.03
CA PRO A 47 -3.93 -8.66 -0.10
C PRO A 47 -2.60 -7.89 -0.08
N HIS A 48 -2.64 -6.64 -0.55
CA HIS A 48 -1.55 -5.70 -0.40
C HIS A 48 -1.81 -4.84 0.83
N LYS A 49 -0.83 -4.80 1.74
CA LYS A 49 -0.87 -4.02 2.97
C LYS A 49 0.05 -2.83 2.86
N GLU A 50 -0.31 -1.72 3.45
CA GLU A 50 0.61 -0.58 3.57
C GLU A 50 1.85 -0.98 4.37
N ALA A 51 3.02 -0.79 3.78
CA ALA A 51 4.24 -0.72 4.56
C ALA A 51 4.24 0.64 5.25
N LYS A 52 4.03 0.64 6.57
CA LYS A 52 4.50 1.75 7.41
C LYS A 52 6.02 1.83 7.22
N SER A 53 6.47 2.89 6.58
CA SER A 53 7.82 3.43 6.81
C SER A 53 7.64 4.63 7.72
#